data_AF-A0A948XN15-F1
#
_entry.id   AF-A0A948XN15-F1
#
_cell.length_a   1.000
_cell.length_b   1.000
_cell.length_c   1.000
_cell.angle_alpha   90.00
_cell.angle_beta   90.00
_cell.angle_gamma   90.00
#
_symmetry.space_group_name_H-M   'P 1'
#
loop_
_entity.id
_entity.type
_entity.pdbx_description
1 polymer ?
#
loop_
_entity_poly.entity_id
_entity_poly.type
_entity_poly.pdbx_seq_one_letter_code
_entity_poly.pdbx_strand_id
1 'polypeptide(L)'
;MFWRLAGDVRARIDRDFRDPADRKAVRARLRSLWDMNLTVGPQQLARSILIVAGGDRSELEQLFESGFRGDPRDVIMVAMAISEGQAAYGTKPFRNP
;
A
#
# COMPACT_ATOMS: atom_id res chain seq x y z
N MET A 1 -13.45 -10.73 -11.97
CA MET A 1 -13.50 -10.48 -10.51
C MET A 1 -13.27 -8.99 -10.29
N PHE A 2 -14.20 -8.27 -9.65
CA PHE A 2 -14.07 -6.82 -9.44
C PHE A 2 -13.10 -6.55 -8.28
N TRP A 3 -11.83 -6.39 -8.58
CA TRP A 3 -10.81 -6.08 -7.58
C TRP A 3 -10.93 -4.62 -7.14
N ARG A 4 -11.34 -4.40 -5.88
CA ARG A 4 -11.62 -3.07 -5.33
C ARG A 4 -10.72 -2.81 -4.12
N LEU A 5 -10.12 -1.62 -4.07
CA LEU A 5 -9.39 -1.16 -2.89
C LEU A 5 -10.33 -1.13 -1.69
N ALA A 6 -9.85 -1.63 -0.54
CA ALA A 6 -10.59 -1.59 0.70
C ALA A 6 -10.97 -0.15 1.09
N GLY A 7 -12.01 0.00 1.91
CA GLY A 7 -12.50 1.31 2.34
C GLY A 7 -11.44 2.14 3.06
N ASP A 8 -10.66 1.48 3.92
CA ASP A 8 -9.58 2.11 4.69
C ASP A 8 -8.42 2.58 3.80
N VAL A 9 -8.03 1.78 2.80
CA VAL A 9 -7.02 2.15 1.80
C VAL A 9 -7.46 3.39 1.03
N ARG A 10 -8.73 3.45 0.59
CA ARG A 10 -9.28 4.62 -0.11
C ARG A 10 -9.27 5.87 0.78
N ALA A 11 -9.73 5.74 2.02
CA ALA A 11 -9.75 6.84 2.99
C ALA A 11 -8.33 7.36 3.28
N ARG A 12 -7.35 6.47 3.39
CA ARG A 12 -5.93 6.83 3.58
C ARG A 12 -5.39 7.63 2.39
N ILE A 13 -5.67 7.18 1.16
CA ILE A 13 -5.27 7.91 -0.06
C ILE A 13 -5.89 9.31 -0.08
N ASP A 14 -7.17 9.42 0.25
CA ASP A 14 -7.87 10.72 0.24
C ASP A 14 -7.34 11.70 1.29
N ARG A 15 -6.83 11.17 2.40
CA ARG A 15 -6.26 11.96 3.49
C ARG A 15 -4.82 12.40 3.22
N ASP A 16 -4.00 11.48 2.70
CA ASP A 16 -2.55 11.69 2.60
C ASP A 16 -2.14 12.39 1.28
N PHE A 17 -2.90 12.19 0.19
CA PHE A 17 -2.61 12.81 -1.11
C PHE A 17 -3.60 13.94 -1.40
N ARG A 18 -3.14 15.19 -1.35
CA ARG A 18 -4.02 16.37 -1.51
C ARG A 18 -4.46 16.59 -2.96
N ASP A 19 -3.57 16.36 -3.93
CA ASP A 19 -3.87 16.55 -5.34
C ASP A 19 -4.84 15.45 -5.85
N PRO A 20 -5.99 15.80 -6.47
CA PRO A 20 -6.87 14.84 -7.12
C PRO A 20 -6.19 13.97 -8.19
N ALA A 21 -5.22 14.52 -8.94
CA ALA A 21 -4.46 13.79 -9.95
C ALA A 21 -3.58 12.71 -9.29
N ASP A 22 -2.92 13.03 -8.19
CA ASP A 22 -2.12 12.06 -7.44
C ASP A 22 -3.00 10.98 -6.82
N ARG A 23 -4.15 11.35 -6.23
CA ARG A 23 -5.12 10.37 -5.73
C ARG A 23 -5.57 9.40 -6.82
N LYS A 24 -5.81 9.90 -8.04
CA LYS A 24 -6.18 9.06 -9.19
C LYS A 24 -5.03 8.14 -9.58
N ALA A 25 -3.80 8.66 -9.67
CA ALA A 25 -2.60 7.91 -10.03
C ALA A 25 -2.31 6.80 -9.01
N VAL A 26 -2.26 7.15 -7.71
CA VAL A 26 -2.04 6.21 -6.61
C VAL A 26 -3.11 5.12 -6.59
N ARG A 27 -4.40 5.47 -6.75
CA ARG A 27 -5.47 4.46 -6.84
C ARG A 27 -5.32 3.53 -8.03
N ALA A 28 -4.82 4.01 -9.17
CA ALA A 28 -4.57 3.18 -10.35
C ALA A 28 -3.40 2.23 -10.08
N ARG A 29 -2.29 2.76 -9.53
CA ARG A 29 -1.08 2.01 -9.22
C ARG A 29 -1.31 0.93 -8.16
N LEU A 30 -2.02 1.23 -7.08
CA LEU A 30 -2.37 0.22 -6.07
C LEU A 30 -3.34 -0.84 -6.59
N ARG A 31 -4.17 -0.53 -7.60
CA ARG A 31 -5.05 -1.53 -8.23
C ARG A 31 -4.27 -2.52 -9.10
N SER A 32 -3.14 -2.12 -9.69
CA SER A 32 -2.33 -3.04 -10.51
C SER A 32 -1.69 -4.17 -9.70
N LEU A 33 -1.67 -4.08 -8.36
CA LEU A 33 -1.20 -5.16 -7.49
C LEU A 33 -1.98 -6.47 -7.68
N TRP A 34 -3.23 -6.40 -8.15
CA TRP A 34 -4.04 -7.59 -8.43
C TRP A 34 -3.66 -8.31 -9.72
N ASP A 35 -2.92 -7.64 -10.60
CA ASP A 35 -2.45 -8.19 -11.86
C ASP A 35 -0.99 -8.70 -11.74
N MET A 36 -0.38 -8.53 -10.57
CA MET A 36 1.01 -8.93 -10.29
C MET A 36 1.08 -10.31 -9.65
N ASN A 37 2.15 -11.05 -9.97
CA ASN A 37 2.47 -12.30 -9.28
C ASN A 37 3.13 -12.00 -7.92
N LEU A 38 2.32 -11.76 -6.90
CA LEU A 38 2.78 -11.39 -5.56
C LEU A 38 2.85 -12.60 -4.63
N THR A 39 3.87 -12.63 -3.77
CA THR A 39 4.04 -13.62 -2.69
C THR A 39 3.17 -13.31 -1.45
N VAL A 40 2.38 -12.22 -1.50
CA VAL A 40 1.56 -11.67 -0.42
C VAL A 40 0.24 -11.14 -0.96
N GLY A 41 -0.75 -10.94 -0.08
CA GLY A 41 -2.05 -10.41 -0.48
C GLY A 41 -1.96 -8.97 -1.03
N PRO A 42 -2.55 -8.67 -2.21
CA PRO A 42 -2.52 -7.32 -2.80
C PRO A 42 -3.02 -6.22 -1.87
N GLN A 43 -4.04 -6.51 -1.06
CA GLN A 43 -4.55 -5.53 -0.08
C GLN A 43 -3.58 -5.28 1.08
N GLN A 44 -2.85 -6.30 1.53
CA GLN A 44 -1.86 -6.13 2.59
C GLN A 44 -0.73 -5.24 2.08
N LEU A 45 -0.21 -5.57 0.90
CA LEU A 45 0.83 -4.79 0.25
C LEU A 45 0.38 -3.35 -0.02
N ALA A 46 -0.85 -3.13 -0.48
CA ALA A 46 -1.38 -1.78 -0.71
C ALA A 46 -1.35 -0.91 0.56
N ARG A 47 -1.72 -1.47 1.72
CA ARG A 47 -1.65 -0.75 3.00
C ARG A 47 -0.21 -0.44 3.39
N SER A 48 0.68 -1.43 3.26
CA SER A 48 2.10 -1.28 3.57
C SER A 48 2.78 -0.23 2.71
N ILE A 49 2.50 -0.22 1.41
CA ILE A 49 2.99 0.81 0.49
C ILE A 49 2.53 2.20 0.94
N LEU A 50 1.26 2.38 1.31
CA LEU A 50 0.77 3.67 1.78
C LEU A 50 1.41 4.14 3.09
N ILE A 51 1.78 3.20 3.97
CA ILE A 51 2.52 3.50 5.20
C ILE A 51 3.93 3.97 4.86
N VAL A 52 4.66 3.21 4.04
CA VAL A 52 6.05 3.51 3.66
C VAL A 52 6.13 4.82 2.86
N ALA A 53 5.19 5.03 1.94
CA ALA A 53 5.16 6.22 1.11
C ALA A 53 4.80 7.50 1.88
N GLY A 54 4.11 7.40 3.03
CA GLY A 54 3.85 8.54 3.90
C GLY A 54 3.06 9.70 3.26
N GLY A 55 2.33 9.46 2.17
CA GLY A 55 1.65 10.50 1.40
C GLY A 55 2.49 11.13 0.28
N ASP A 56 3.72 10.66 0.07
CA ASP A 56 4.56 11.04 -1.07
C ASP A 56 4.34 10.06 -2.23
N ARG A 57 3.93 10.58 -3.39
CA ARG A 57 3.70 9.78 -4.58
C ARG A 57 5.01 9.25 -5.15
N SER A 58 6.09 10.03 -5.09
CA SER A 58 7.40 9.66 -5.63
C SER A 58 7.95 8.44 -4.89
N GLU A 59 7.82 8.42 -3.57
CA GLU A 59 8.19 7.26 -2.74
C GLU A 59 7.35 6.02 -3.09
N LEU A 60 6.05 6.20 -3.31
CA LEU A 60 5.20 5.10 -3.77
C LEU A 60 5.70 4.56 -5.12
N GLU A 61 5.98 5.42 -6.09
CA GLU A 61 6.46 4.98 -7.41
C GLU A 61 7.82 4.27 -7.33
N GLN A 62 8.74 4.75 -6.49
CA GLN A 62 10.02 4.09 -6.25
C GLN A 62 9.87 2.66 -5.70
N LEU A 63 8.86 2.40 -4.86
CA LEU A 63 8.56 1.04 -4.40
C LEU A 63 8.12 0.13 -5.54
N PHE A 64 7.37 0.64 -6.53
CA PHE A 64 6.99 -0.14 -7.70
C PHE A 64 8.16 -0.35 -8.66
N GLU A 65 8.95 0.70 -8.92
CA GLU A 65 10.12 0.64 -9.82
C GLU A 65 11.21 -0.28 -9.31
N SER A 66 11.43 -0.32 -7.99
CA SER A 66 12.38 -1.24 -7.35
C SER A 66 11.90 -2.69 -7.29
N GLY A 67 10.71 -3.01 -7.82
CA GLY A 67 10.11 -4.33 -7.66
C GLY A 67 9.89 -4.68 -6.19
N PHE A 68 9.45 -3.70 -5.39
CA PHE A 68 9.23 -3.83 -3.95
C PHE A 68 10.51 -4.19 -3.17
N ARG A 69 11.66 -3.66 -3.60
CA ARG A 69 12.99 -4.01 -3.05
C ARG A 69 13.39 -5.49 -3.28
N GLY A 70 12.77 -6.14 -4.26
CA GLY A 70 12.98 -7.55 -4.60
C GLY A 70 11.93 -8.48 -3.99
N ASP A 71 11.43 -8.20 -2.77
CA ASP A 71 10.36 -8.98 -2.14
C ASP A 71 9.26 -8.06 -1.55
N PRO A 72 8.00 -8.16 -2.00
CA PRO A 72 6.86 -7.50 -1.37
C PRO A 72 6.77 -7.63 0.17
N ARG A 73 7.31 -8.70 0.75
CA ARG A 73 7.37 -8.91 2.20
C ARG A 73 8.25 -7.88 2.91
N ASP A 74 9.30 -7.41 2.27
CA ASP A 74 10.19 -6.39 2.84
C ASP A 74 9.46 -5.07 3.04
N VAL A 75 8.59 -4.70 2.09
CA VAL A 75 7.73 -3.51 2.22
C VAL A 75 6.78 -3.65 3.41
N ILE A 76 6.24 -4.84 3.65
CA ILE A 76 5.39 -5.13 4.81
C ILE A 76 6.20 -5.00 6.11
N MET A 77 7.40 -5.57 6.18
CA MET A 77 8.27 -5.48 7.35
C MET A 77 8.63 -4.03 7.69
N VAL A 78 8.99 -3.24 6.68
CA VAL A 78 9.30 -1.81 6.85
C VAL A 78 8.06 -1.05 7.32
N ALA A 79 6.90 -1.30 6.73
CA ALA A 79 5.65 -0.69 7.17
C ALA A 79 5.30 -1.02 8.62
N MET A 80 5.56 -2.25 9.06
CA MET A 80 5.37 -2.66 10.46
C MET A 80 6.30 -1.88 11.38
N ALA A 81 7.60 -1.78 11.06
CA ALA A 81 8.57 -1.02 11.84
C ALA A 81 8.21 0.47 11.96
N ILE A 82 7.68 1.09 10.88
CA ILE A 82 7.17 2.47 10.91
C ILE A 82 5.93 2.58 11.82
N SER A 83 5.03 1.60 11.74
CA SER A 83 3.74 1.62 12.45
C SER A 83 3.86 1.29 13.94
N GLU A 84 4.92 0.59 14.36
CA GLU A 84 5.26 0.42 15.78
C GLU A 84 5.58 1.76 16.46
N GLY A 85 5.95 2.80 15.70
CA GLY A 85 6.08 4.18 16.18
C GLY A 85 4.82 5.04 16.07
N GLN A 86 3.82 4.64 15.26
CA GLN A 86 2.59 5.41 15.02
C GLN A 86 1.37 4.50 14.78
N ALA A 87 0.52 4.36 15.81
CA ALA A 87 -0.87 3.90 15.75
C ALA A 87 -1.22 2.85 14.65
N ALA A 88 -0.82 1.59 14.85
CA ALA A 88 -1.45 0.32 14.43
C ALA A 88 -2.27 0.24 13.12
N TYR A 89 -1.90 0.97 12.06
CA TYR A 89 -2.42 0.74 10.71
C TYR A 89 -1.51 -0.28 10.03
N GLY A 90 -2.04 -1.42 9.57
CA GLY A 90 -1.26 -2.46 8.88
C GLY A 90 -0.60 -3.55 9.75
N THR A 91 -0.77 -3.51 11.07
CA THR A 91 -0.12 -4.46 12.00
C THR A 91 -1.00 -5.65 12.42
N LYS A 92 -2.28 -5.69 12.03
CA LYS A 92 -3.17 -6.79 12.42
C LYS A 92 -2.96 -8.01 11.51
N PRO A 93 -2.63 -9.20 12.07
CA PRO A 93 -2.62 -10.44 11.31
C PRO A 93 -4.04 -10.77 10.80
N PHE A 94 -4.13 -11.34 9.60
CA PHE A 94 -5.41 -11.70 9.00
C PHE A 94 -6.01 -12.92 9.70
N ARG A 95 -7.22 -12.77 10.25
CA ARG A 95 -8.15 -13.90 10.35
C ARG A 95 -8.80 -14.07 8.98
N ASN A 96 -8.58 -15.23 8.35
CA ASN A 96 -9.42 -15.69 7.25
C ASN A 96 -10.85 -15.92 7.79
N PRO A 97 -11.91 -15.49 7.08
CA PRO A 97 -13.19 -16.18 7.18
C PRO A 97 -13.08 -17.59 6.60
#